data_AF-A0A1M5S5G3-F1
#
_entry.id   AF-A0A1M5S5G3-F1
#
_cell.length_a   1.000
_cell.length_b   1.000
_cell.length_c   1.000
_cell.angle_alpha   90.00
_cell.angle_beta   90.00
_cell.angle_gamma   90.00
#
_symmetry.space_group_name_H-M   'P 1'
#
loop_
_entity.id
_entity.type
_entity.pdbx_description
1 polymer ?
#
loop_
_entity_poly.entity_id
_entity_poly.type
_entity_poly.pdbx_seq_one_letter_code
_entity_poly.pdbx_strand_id
1 'polypeptide(L)' 'MIEVGEVADIIKKKGDNHIMNDEETRNHFLEELSDVLMYFNDVMLCYSISPEELKNVYLQKHNKNIECW' A
#
# COMPACT_ATOMS: atom_id res chain seq x y z
N MET A 1 2.75 1.48 12.45
CA MET A 1 2.70 0.40 11.43
C MET A 1 1.52 -0.54 11.72
N ILE A 2 0.37 0.04 12.10
CA ILE A 2 -0.80 -0.71 12.56
C ILE A 2 -1.63 -1.09 11.32
N GLU A 3 -1.91 -0.12 10.45
CA GLU A 3 -2.71 -0.31 9.22
C GLU A 3 -2.16 -1.40 8.27
N VAL A 4 -0.85 -1.45 8.05
CA VAL A 4 -0.24 -2.50 7.20
C VAL A 4 -0.44 -3.90 7.80
N GLY A 5 -0.49 -3.98 9.14
CA GLY A 5 -0.80 -5.21 9.86
C GLY A 5 -2.24 -5.67 9.63
N GLU A 6 -3.19 -4.74 9.53
CA GLU A 6 -4.61 -5.04 9.28
C GLU A 6 -4.82 -5.57 7.86
N VAL A 7 -4.19 -4.94 6.86
CA VAL A 7 -4.12 -5.45 5.48
C VAL A 7 -3.56 -6.88 5.44
N ALA A 8 -2.45 -7.13 6.13
CA ALA A 8 -1.83 -8.45 6.19
C ALA A 8 -2.73 -9.48 6.89
N ASP A 9 -3.47 -9.06 7.92
CA ASP A 9 -4.43 -9.89 8.63
C ASP A 9 -5.61 -10.29 7.75
N ILE A 10 -6.12 -9.40 6.90
CA ILE A 10 -7.17 -9.73 5.93
C ILE A 10 -6.66 -10.78 4.94
N ILE A 11 -5.46 -10.59 4.36
CA ILE A 11 -4.84 -11.56 3.45
C ILE A 11 -4.71 -12.93 4.14
N LYS A 12 -4.21 -12.95 5.37
CA LYS A 12 -3.98 -14.18 6.14
C LYS A 12 -5.27 -14.89 6.54
N LYS A 13 -6.33 -14.16 6.94
CA LYS A 13 -7.56 -14.72 7.51
C LYS A 13 -8.63 -15.03 6.46
N LYS A 14 -8.75 -14.19 5.42
CA LYS A 14 -9.80 -14.30 4.39
C LYS A 14 -9.29 -14.97 3.11
N GLY A 15 -8.01 -14.78 2.78
CA GLY A 15 -7.37 -15.35 1.61
C GLY A 15 -7.80 -14.70 0.28
N ASP A 16 -6.98 -14.91 -0.75
CA ASP A 16 -7.09 -14.21 -2.04
C ASP A 16 -8.45 -14.42 -2.71
N ASN A 17 -8.99 -15.64 -2.67
CA ASN A 17 -10.24 -15.95 -3.36
C ASN A 17 -11.43 -15.15 -2.80
N HIS A 18 -11.45 -14.88 -1.49
CA HIS A 18 -12.52 -14.12 -0.86
C HIS A 18 -12.33 -12.62 -1.12
N ILE A 19 -11.09 -12.10 -1.03
CA ILE A 19 -10.77 -10.71 -1.39
C ILE A 19 -11.15 -10.38 -2.85
N MET A 20 -11.03 -11.35 -3.75
CA MET A 20 -11.30 -11.14 -5.17
C MET A 20 -12.78 -11.30 -5.55
N ASN A 21 -13.54 -12.13 -4.84
CA ASN A 21 -14.89 -12.52 -5.26
C ASN A 21 -16.00 -12.16 -4.26
N ASP A 22 -15.67 -11.77 -3.04
CA ASP A 22 -16.62 -11.30 -2.03
C ASP A 22 -16.53 -9.78 -1.88
N GLU A 23 -17.64 -9.09 -2.18
CA GLU A 23 -17.68 -7.64 -2.23
C GLU A 23 -17.42 -6.99 -0.87
N GLU A 24 -17.96 -7.58 0.20
CA GLU A 24 -17.75 -7.08 1.57
C GLU A 24 -16.28 -7.17 1.96
N THR A 25 -15.65 -8.33 1.76
CA THR A 25 -14.23 -8.53 2.04
C THR A 25 -13.35 -7.66 1.16
N ARG A 26 -13.72 -7.46 -0.11
CA ARG A 26 -13.00 -6.56 -1.02
C ARG A 26 -13.06 -5.12 -0.54
N ASN A 27 -14.24 -4.64 -0.14
CA ASN A 27 -14.41 -3.26 0.32
C ASN A 27 -13.62 -3.02 1.61
N HIS A 28 -13.70 -3.95 2.57
CA HIS A 28 -12.90 -3.88 3.80
C HIS A 28 -11.40 -3.90 3.51
N PHE A 29 -10.94 -4.75 2.58
CA PHE A 29 -9.53 -4.76 2.17
C PHE A 29 -9.07 -3.44 1.53
N LEU A 30 -9.92 -2.79 0.73
CA LEU A 30 -9.63 -1.50 0.12
C LEU A 30 -9.63 -0.35 1.14
N GLU A 31 -10.47 -0.43 2.17
CA GLU A 31 -10.49 0.51 3.30
C GLU A 31 -9.15 0.48 4.05
N GLU A 32 -8.69 -0.70 4.46
CA GLU A 32 -7.40 -0.85 5.16
C GLU A 32 -6.21 -0.39 4.29
N LEU A 33 -6.25 -0.65 2.98
CA LEU A 33 -5.25 -0.13 2.05
C LEU A 33 -5.29 1.40 1.95
N SER A 34 -6.47 2.01 2.08
CA SER A 34 -6.63 3.46 2.10
C SER A 34 -6.03 4.05 3.37
N ASP A 35 -6.19 3.40 4.52
CA ASP A 35 -5.59 3.82 5.79
C ASP A 35 -4.05 3.76 5.73
N VAL A 36 -3.49 2.74 5.09
CA VAL A 36 -2.04 2.68 4.80
C VAL A 36 -1.58 3.87 3.95
N LEU A 37 -2.34 4.21 2.90
CA LEU A 37 -2.03 5.35 2.04
C LEU A 37 -2.18 6.68 2.77
N MET A 38 -3.20 6.84 3.63
CA MET A 38 -3.39 8.02 4.46
C MET A 38 -2.22 8.22 5.42
N TYR A 39 -1.82 7.17 6.14
CA TYR A 39 -0.63 7.20 7.00
C TYR A 39 0.62 7.62 6.23
N PHE A 40 0.82 7.07 5.03
CA PHE A 40 1.98 7.40 4.21
C PHE A 40 1.96 8.86 3.73
N ASN A 41 0.80 9.37 3.33
CA ASN A 41 0.60 10.78 2.97
C ASN A 41 0.86 11.71 4.17
N ASP A 42 0.41 11.35 5.37
CA ASP A 42 0.69 12.13 6.59
C ASP A 42 2.19 12.18 6.88
N VAL A 43 2.91 11.07 6.73
CA VAL A 43 4.37 11.04 6.84
C VAL A 43 5.02 11.97 5.80
N MET A 44 4.57 11.92 4.54
CA MET A 44 5.07 12.83 3.51
C MET A 44 4.87 14.29 3.89
N LEU A 45 3.68 14.64 4.40
CA LEU A 45 3.37 16.00 4.86
C LEU A 45 4.27 16.42 6.03
N CYS A 46 4.48 15.55 7.03
CA CYS A 46 5.34 15.83 8.19
C CYS A 46 6.78 16.17 7.80
N TYR A 47 7.28 15.58 6.71
CA TYR A 47 8.64 15.79 6.23
C TYR A 47 8.72 16.72 5.01
N SER A 48 7.61 17.35 4.62
CA SER A 48 7.53 18.20 3.41
C SER A 48 8.02 17.50 2.13
N ILE A 49 7.82 16.18 2.05
CA ILE A 49 8.18 15.37 0.89
C ILE A 49 7.15 15.60 -0.21
N SER A 50 7.61 16.07 -1.37
CA SER A 50 6.71 16.25 -2.51
C SER A 50 6.41 14.91 -3.22
N PRO A 51 5.23 14.76 -3.83
CA PRO A 51 4.93 13.59 -4.65
C PRO A 51 5.92 13.37 -5.80
N GLU A 52 6.45 14.46 -6.39
CA GLU A 52 7.41 14.36 -7.50
C GLU A 52 8.77 13.83 -7.04
N GLU A 53 9.24 14.26 -5.86
CA GLU A 53 10.46 13.72 -5.26
C GLU A 53 10.36 12.21 -5.02
N LEU A 54 9.26 11.77 -4.38
CA LEU A 54 9.03 10.36 -4.13
C LEU A 54 8.90 9.55 -5.42
N LYS A 55 8.16 10.05 -6.42
CA LYS A 55 8.01 9.43 -7.74
C LYS A 55 9.35 9.21 -8.41
N ASN A 56 10.24 10.21 -8.40
CA ASN A 56 11.56 10.11 -9.01
C ASN A 56 12.40 9.00 -8.37
N VAL A 57 12.42 8.92 -7.03
CA VAL A 57 13.11 7.85 -6.30
C VAL A 57 12.47 6.49 -6.57
N TYR A 58 11.14 6.41 -6.61
CA TYR A 58 10.41 5.18 -6.94
C TYR A 58 10.78 4.65 -8.33
N LEU A 59 10.76 5.50 -9.36
CA LEU A 59 11.10 5.11 -10.73
C LEU A 59 12.55 4.65 -10.87
N GLN A 60 13.49 5.36 -10.23
CA GLN A 60 14.90 4.94 -10.21
C GLN A 60 15.06 3.55 -9.57
N LYS A 61 14.40 3.30 -8.43
CA LYS A 61 14.42 2.00 -7.76
C LYS A 61 13.75 0.91 -8.61
N HIS A 62 12.61 1.22 -9.24
CA HIS A 62 11.88 0.30 -10.09
C HIS A 62 12.71 -0.13 -11.30
N ASN A 63 13.33 0.83 -12.01
CA ASN A 63 14.21 0.56 -13.14
C ASN A 63 15.43 -0.27 -12.72
N LYS A 64 16.09 0.11 -11.61
CA LYS A 64 17.21 -0.66 -11.07
C LYS A 64 16.80 -2.10 -10.76
N ASN A 65 15.63 -2.31 -10.17
CA ASN A 65 15.14 -3.65 -9.89
C ASN A 65 14.92 -4.42 -11.19
N ILE A 66 14.22 -3.85 -12.18
CA ILE A 66 13.99 -4.52 -13.47
C ILE A 66 15.30 -4.87 -14.19
N GLU A 67 16.32 -4.01 -14.14
CA GLU A 67 17.63 -4.25 -14.78
C GLU A 67 18.52 -5.25 -14.02
N CYS A 68 18.22 -5.53 -12.74
CA CYS A 68 18.97 -6.47 -11.89
C CYS A 68 18.30 -7.86 -11.81
N TRP A 69 17.31 -8.15 -12.67
CA TRP A 69 16.70 -9.47 -12.85
C TRP A 69 16.95 -10.01 -14.26
#